data_AF-A0A353EYH6-F1
#
_entry.id   AF-A0A353EYH6-F1
#
_cell.length_a   1.000
_cell.length_b   1.000
_cell.length_c   1.000
_cell.angle_alpha   90.00
_cell.angle_beta   90.00
_cell.angle_gamma   90.00
#
_symmetry.space_group_name_H-M   'P 1'
#
loop_
_entity.id
_entity.type
_entity.pdbx_description
1 polymer ?
#
loop_
_entity_poly.entity_id
_entity_poly.type
_entity_poly.pdbx_seq_one_letter_code
_entity_poly.pdbx_strand_id
1 'polypeptide(L)'
;MEEKKQTEPILEPLGSAQEVEQAIEAILFAAGHPMRYDKLAEVLSLTVKDVRAMVREIGKKFEAEDTFHGIQLLQYPTACQLATKEKYAPYIREALGIRRGGNLSASTMEAL
;
A
#
# COMPACT_ATOMS: atom_id res chain seq x y z
N MET A 1 33.84 -7.21 13.59
CA MET A 1 32.75 -7.89 12.86
C MET A 1 31.77 -8.37 13.91
N GLU A 2 30.80 -7.53 14.26
CA GLU A 2 29.69 -7.96 15.11
C GLU A 2 28.49 -8.16 14.18
N GLU A 3 28.14 -9.42 13.94
CA GLU A 3 26.85 -9.78 13.38
C GLU A 3 25.78 -9.25 14.34
N LYS A 4 25.19 -8.10 14.00
CA LYS A 4 23.93 -7.68 14.60
C LYS A 4 22.88 -8.69 14.16
N LYS A 5 22.71 -9.74 14.96
CA LYS A 5 21.60 -10.68 14.88
C LYS A 5 20.33 -9.84 14.99
N GLN A 6 19.69 -9.60 13.86
CA GLN A 6 18.47 -8.83 13.78
C GLN A 6 17.40 -9.68 14.46
N THR A 7 17.18 -9.42 15.75
CA THR A 7 16.08 -10.04 16.49
C THR A 7 14.80 -9.61 15.79
N GLU A 8 14.14 -10.56 15.13
CA GLU A 8 12.83 -10.31 14.53
C GLU A 8 11.91 -9.77 15.63
N PRO A 9 11.21 -8.64 15.40
CA PRO A 9 10.34 -8.07 16.41
C PRO A 9 9.25 -9.09 16.75
N ILE A 10 9.08 -9.39 18.03
CA ILE A 10 7.96 -10.20 18.51
C ILE A 10 6.72 -9.32 18.35
N LEU A 11 5.95 -9.57 17.29
CA LEU A 11 4.70 -8.83 17.04
C LEU A 11 3.63 -9.36 18.00
N GLU A 12 3.02 -8.46 18.76
CA GLU A 12 1.87 -8.81 19.60
C GLU A 12 0.68 -9.19 18.70
N PRO A 13 -0.07 -10.24 19.05
CA PRO A 13 -1.23 -10.65 18.28
C PRO A 13 -2.32 -9.55 18.35
N LEU A 14 -2.83 -9.17 17.18
CA LEU A 14 -3.90 -8.17 17.06
C LEU A 14 -5.21 -8.74 17.62
N GLY A 15 -5.88 -7.96 18.48
CA GLY A 15 -7.01 -8.39 19.30
C GLY A 15 -8.38 -8.32 18.61
N SER A 16 -8.50 -7.65 17.46
CA SER A 16 -9.76 -7.55 16.71
C SER A 16 -9.57 -7.46 15.19
N ALA A 17 -10.64 -7.76 14.44
CA ALA A 17 -10.65 -7.57 12.99
C ALA A 17 -10.40 -6.11 12.59
N GLN A 18 -10.88 -5.15 13.38
CA GLN A 18 -10.63 -3.73 13.14
C GLN A 18 -9.17 -3.36 13.33
N GLU A 19 -8.50 -3.90 14.36
CA GLU A 19 -7.06 -3.69 14.56
C GLU A 19 -6.23 -4.28 13.41
N VAL A 20 -6.64 -5.44 12.88
CA VAL A 20 -6.03 -6.03 11.68
C VAL A 20 -6.17 -5.11 10.46
N GLU A 21 -7.35 -4.54 10.23
CA GLU A 21 -7.55 -3.60 9.13
C GLU A 21 -6.68 -2.34 9.29
N GLN A 22 -6.63 -1.78 10.50
CA GLN A 22 -5.80 -0.62 10.82
C GLN A 22 -4.30 -0.93 10.60
N ALA A 23 -3.85 -2.13 10.98
CA ALA A 23 -2.48 -2.57 10.73
C ALA A 23 -2.19 -2.70 9.23
N ILE A 24 -3.10 -3.28 8.44
CA ILE A 24 -2.96 -3.37 6.98
C ILE A 24 -2.87 -1.97 6.38
N GLU A 25 -3.74 -1.04 6.76
CA GLU A 25 -3.72 0.34 6.28
C GLU A 25 -2.39 1.04 6.60
N ALA A 26 -1.93 0.93 7.85
CA ALA A 26 -0.67 1.50 8.29
C ALA A 26 0.53 0.94 7.51
N ILE A 27 0.57 -0.38 7.30
CA ILE A 27 1.63 -1.04 6.52
C ILE A 27 1.63 -0.53 5.08
N LEU A 28 0.47 -0.49 4.43
CA LEU A 28 0.38 -0.06 3.02
C LEU A 28 0.72 1.42 2.84
N PHE A 29 0.32 2.26 3.80
CA PHE A 29 0.66 3.68 3.80
C PHE A 29 2.17 3.88 3.93
N ALA A 30 2.81 3.19 4.88
CA ALA A 30 4.25 3.25 5.09
C ALA A 30 5.05 2.68 3.92
N ALA A 31 4.56 1.62 3.27
CA ALA A 31 5.25 0.98 2.15
C ALA A 31 5.34 1.90 0.92
N GLY A 32 4.26 2.62 0.58
CA GLY A 32 4.23 3.49 -0.60
C GLY A 32 4.33 2.76 -1.96
N HIS A 33 4.42 1.42 -1.95
CA HIS A 33 4.54 0.55 -3.13
C HIS A 33 3.68 -0.72 -2.94
N PRO A 34 3.44 -1.52 -3.99
CA PRO A 34 2.66 -2.77 -3.85
C PRO A 34 3.26 -3.70 -2.78
N MET A 35 2.41 -4.20 -1.89
CA MET A 35 2.75 -5.19 -0.87
C MET A 35 2.09 -6.53 -1.21
N ARG A 36 2.88 -7.60 -1.13
CA ARG A 36 2.41 -8.95 -1.46
C ARG A 36 1.52 -9.51 -0.35
N TYR A 37 0.48 -10.25 -0.74
CA TYR A 37 -0.46 -10.81 0.23
C TYR A 37 0.16 -11.86 1.15
N ASP A 38 1.14 -12.62 0.66
CA ASP A 38 1.85 -13.62 1.47
C ASP A 38 2.68 -12.97 2.57
N LYS A 39 3.36 -11.85 2.29
CA LYS A 39 4.11 -11.13 3.31
C LYS A 39 3.19 -10.49 4.36
N LEU A 40 2.06 -9.92 3.93
CA LEU A 40 1.06 -9.41 4.87
C LEU A 40 0.49 -10.53 5.75
N ALA A 41 0.20 -11.70 5.16
CA ALA A 41 -0.31 -12.87 5.88
C ALA A 41 0.70 -13.38 6.92
N GLU A 42 1.98 -13.45 6.55
CA GLU A 42 3.08 -13.83 7.45
C GLU A 42 3.18 -12.86 8.64
N VAL A 43 3.25 -11.55 8.37
CA VAL A 43 3.42 -10.51 9.41
C VAL A 43 2.22 -10.45 10.36
N LEU A 44 1.01 -10.58 9.83
CA LEU A 44 -0.22 -10.47 10.62
C LEU A 44 -0.65 -11.82 11.23
N SER A 45 0.10 -12.90 10.99
CA SER A 45 -0.25 -14.27 11.40
C SER A 45 -1.65 -14.69 10.92
N LEU A 46 -1.98 -14.38 9.66
CA LEU A 46 -3.25 -14.69 9.00
C LEU A 46 -3.04 -15.57 7.77
N THR A 47 -4.13 -16.08 7.19
CA THR A 47 -4.05 -16.71 5.87
C THR A 47 -4.11 -15.66 4.75
N VAL A 48 -3.50 -15.96 3.60
CA VAL A 48 -3.60 -15.12 2.38
C VAL A 48 -5.05 -14.88 1.97
N LYS A 49 -5.93 -15.88 2.19
CA LYS A 49 -7.36 -15.78 1.90
C LYS A 49 -8.02 -14.70 2.78
N ASP A 50 -7.69 -14.70 4.07
CA ASP A 50 -8.26 -13.74 5.04
C ASP A 50 -7.74 -12.34 4.76
N VAL A 51 -6.43 -12.17 4.53
CA VAL A 51 -5.86 -10.87 4.15
C VAL A 51 -6.54 -10.30 2.90
N ARG A 52 -6.75 -11.14 1.86
CA ARG A 52 -7.48 -10.69 0.65
C ARG A 52 -8.92 -10.29 0.95
N ALA A 53 -9.61 -10.97 1.87
CA ALA A 53 -10.95 -10.60 2.28
C ALA A 53 -10.96 -9.26 3.01
N MET A 54 -10.06 -9.07 3.98
CA MET A 54 -9.91 -7.82 4.73
C MET A 54 -9.56 -6.65 3.81
N VAL A 55 -8.61 -6.84 2.89
CA VAL A 55 -8.27 -5.84 1.86
C VAL A 55 -9.49 -5.46 1.03
N ARG A 56 -10.34 -6.42 0.62
CA ARG A 56 -11.58 -6.09 -0.10
C ARG A 56 -12.54 -5.25 0.74
N GLU A 57 -12.70 -5.56 2.02
CA GLU A 57 -13.57 -4.79 2.91
C GLU A 57 -13.04 -3.37 3.16
N ILE A 58 -11.72 -3.21 3.38
CA ILE A 58 -11.08 -1.89 3.47
C ILE A 58 -11.33 -1.08 2.18
N GLY A 59 -11.15 -1.72 1.02
CA GLY A 59 -11.40 -1.08 -0.27
C GLY A 59 -12.84 -0.58 -0.42
N LYS A 60 -13.83 -1.36 0.04
CA LYS A 60 -15.24 -0.92 0.05
C LYS A 60 -15.45 0.29 0.97
N LYS A 61 -14.79 0.33 2.14
CA LYS A 61 -14.90 1.46 3.08
C LYS A 61 -14.38 2.75 2.46
N PHE A 62 -13.29 2.71 1.69
CA PHE A 62 -12.79 3.89 0.98
C PHE A 62 -13.68 4.37 -0.18
N GLU A 63 -14.54 3.49 -0.71
CA GLU A 63 -15.48 3.81 -1.78
C GLU A 63 -16.91 4.08 -1.28
N ALA A 64 -17.17 3.94 0.01
CA ALA A 64 -18.50 4.14 0.58
C ALA A 64 -18.90 5.63 0.50
N GLU A 65 -20.13 5.90 0.07
CA GLU A 65 -20.64 7.26 -0.19
C GLU A 65 -20.71 8.15 1.07
N ASP A 66 -20.80 7.54 2.25
CA ASP A 66 -20.80 8.19 3.55
C ASP A 66 -19.40 8.55 4.05
N THR A 67 -18.36 8.24 3.28
CA THR A 67 -16.96 8.52 3.61
C THR A 67 -16.29 9.43 2.58
N PHE A 68 -15.39 10.31 3.03
CA PHE A 68 -14.71 11.29 2.17
C PHE A 68 -13.21 11.00 2.07
N HIS A 69 -12.85 9.90 1.40
CA HIS A 69 -11.44 9.52 1.20
C HIS A 69 -10.88 9.98 -0.15
N GLY A 70 -9.67 10.58 -0.11
CA GLY A 70 -8.89 10.95 -1.30
C GLY A 70 -8.07 9.80 -1.90
N ILE A 71 -7.99 8.69 -1.17
CA ILE A 71 -7.22 7.49 -1.49
C ILE A 71 -8.15 6.32 -1.79
N GLN A 72 -7.59 5.30 -2.43
CA GLN A 72 -8.24 4.06 -2.82
C GLN A 72 -7.27 2.90 -2.63
N LEU A 73 -7.81 1.70 -2.54
CA LEU A 73 -7.02 0.48 -2.38
C LEU A 73 -7.02 -0.32 -3.69
N LEU A 74 -5.86 -0.38 -4.34
CA LEU A 74 -5.66 -1.16 -5.56
C LEU A 74 -5.35 -2.62 -5.19
N GLN A 75 -5.96 -3.54 -5.92
CA GLN A 75 -5.80 -4.97 -5.75
C GLN A 75 -5.25 -5.58 -7.04
N TYR A 76 -4.19 -6.36 -6.90
CA TYR A 76 -3.54 -7.10 -7.96
C TYR A 76 -3.68 -8.60 -7.69
N PRO A 77 -3.33 -9.48 -8.65
CA PRO A 77 -3.39 -10.92 -8.42
C PRO A 77 -2.57 -11.39 -7.20
N THR A 78 -1.44 -10.76 -6.91
CA THR A 78 -0.50 -11.19 -5.85
C THR A 78 -0.18 -10.13 -4.81
N ALA A 79 -0.69 -8.90 -4.96
CA ALA A 79 -0.35 -7.76 -4.10
C ALA A 79 -1.52 -6.76 -3.98
N CYS A 80 -1.40 -5.83 -3.04
CA CYS A 80 -2.27 -4.66 -2.92
C CYS A 80 -1.46 -3.39 -2.62
N GLN A 81 -2.03 -2.22 -2.86
CA GLN A 81 -1.38 -0.94 -2.61
C GLN A 81 -2.41 0.16 -2.32
N LEU A 82 -2.06 1.11 -1.46
CA LEU A 82 -2.78 2.39 -1.41
C LEU A 82 -2.36 3.30 -2.57
N ALA A 83 -3.34 3.89 -3.23
CA ALA A 83 -3.14 4.87 -4.28
C ALA A 83 -4.09 6.05 -4.09
N THR A 84 -3.79 7.19 -4.72
CA THR A 84 -4.71 8.32 -4.76
C THR A 84 -5.82 8.06 -5.77
N LYS A 85 -7.03 8.58 -5.51
CA LYS A 85 -8.12 8.55 -6.51
C LYS A 85 -7.75 9.43 -7.70
N GLU A 86 -8.04 8.96 -8.91
CA GLU A 86 -7.60 9.59 -10.17
C GLU A 86 -8.04 11.05 -10.31
N LYS A 87 -9.23 11.38 -9.79
CA LYS A 87 -9.76 12.77 -9.78
C LYS A 87 -8.84 13.78 -9.12
N TYR A 88 -7.92 13.35 -8.24
CA TYR A 88 -6.96 14.23 -7.57
C TYR A 88 -5.62 14.36 -8.31
N ALA A 89 -5.42 13.67 -9.43
CA ALA A 89 -4.17 13.68 -10.18
C ALA A 89 -3.69 15.11 -10.57
N PRO A 90 -4.56 16.05 -10.99
CA PRO A 90 -4.10 17.42 -11.29
C PRO A 90 -3.51 18.14 -10.07
N TYR A 91 -4.17 18.03 -8.91
CA TYR A 91 -3.72 18.66 -7.66
C TYR A 91 -2.40 18.07 -7.17
N ILE A 92 -2.25 16.74 -7.24
CA ILE A 92 -1.03 16.03 -6.84
C ILE A 92 0.13 16.43 -7.75
N ARG A 93 -0.10 16.51 -9.06
CA ARG A 93 0.95 16.93 -10.01
C ARG A 93 1.44 18.34 -9.74
N GLU A 94 0.52 19.27 -9.50
CA GLU A 94 0.86 20.64 -9.15
C GLU A 94 1.65 20.70 -7.85
N ALA A 95 1.16 20.05 -6.79
CA ALA A 95 1.79 20.05 -5.46
C ALA A 95 3.19 19.43 -5.46
N LEU A 96 3.39 18.36 -6.23
CA LEU A 96 4.69 17.66 -6.32
C LEU A 96 5.60 18.23 -7.41
N GLY A 97 5.17 19.27 -8.14
CA GLY A 97 5.94 19.83 -9.25
C GLY A 97 6.18 18.84 -10.40
N ILE A 98 5.32 17.82 -10.54
CA ILE A 98 5.40 16.82 -11.61
C ILE A 98 4.91 17.48 -12.90
N ARG A 99 5.87 18.05 -13.63
CA ARG A 99 5.63 18.52 -15.00
C ARG A 99 5.40 17.29 -15.89
N ARG A 100 4.49 17.38 -16.86
CA ARG A 100 4.49 16.41 -17.98
C ARG A 100 5.92 16.38 -18.50
N GLY A 101 6.59 15.22 -18.41
CA GLY A 101 7.92 15.06 -18.96
C GLY A 101 7.87 15.55 -20.41
N GLY A 102 8.59 16.63 -20.70
CA GLY A 102 9.05 16.82 -22.07
C GLY A 102 9.76 15.53 -22.46
N ASN A 103 9.51 15.04 -23.68
CA ASN A 103 10.11 13.82 -24.24
C ASN A 103 11.46 13.54 -23.58
N LEU A 104 11.60 12.41 -22.88
CA LEU A 104 12.91 11.86 -22.54
C LEU A 104 13.69 11.86 -23.86
N SER A 105 14.71 12.72 -23.98
CA SER A 105 15.55 12.70 -25.17
C SER A 105 16.24 11.34 -25.21
N ALA A 106 16.35 10.74 -26.40
CA ALA A 106 16.88 9.39 -26.61
C ALA A 106 18.15 9.08 -25.78
N SER A 107 18.99 10.09 -25.55
CA SER A 107 20.22 10.02 -24.75
C SER A 107 20.05 9.55 -23.30
N THR A 108 18.88 9.70 -22.68
CA THR A 108 18.64 9.24 -21.30
C THR A 108 18.13 7.80 -21.24
N MET A 109 17.55 7.30 -22.34
CA MET A 109 17.06 5.91 -22.43
C MET A 109 18.17 4.89 -22.66
N GLU A 110 19.34 5.31 -23.15
CA GLU A 110 20.48 4.42 -23.40
C GLU A 110 21.35 4.18 -22.15
N ALA A 111 21.13 4.94 -21.07
CA ALA A 111 21.95 4.89 -19.84
C ALA A 111 21.26 4.17 -18.65
N LEU A 112 20.06 3.64 -18.86
CA LEU A 112 19.28 2.85 -17.88
C LEU A 112 19.30 1.37 -18.30
#